data_AF-A0A5Y1YGQ1-F1
#
_entry.id   AF-A0A5Y1YGQ1-F1
#
_cell.length_a   1.000
_cell.length_b   1.000
_cell.length_c   1.000
_cell.angle_alpha   90.00
_cell.angle_beta   90.00
_cell.angle_gamma   90.00
#
_symmetry.space_group_name_H-M   'P 1'
#
loop_
_entity.id
_entity.type
_entity.pdbx_description
1 polymer ?
#
loop_
_entity_poly.entity_id
_entity_poly.type
_entity_poly.pdbx_seq_one_letter_code
_entity_poly.pdbx_strand_id
1 'polypeptide(L)'
;MENIESYKSGTIGAQLAASFVDNLLTESVANITQEPDRYRFNAYLLDRGLMLRERLDVDGEYRVLYDFDGTTIEILLFVSMKQDFGKLLYRYNILK
;
A
#
# COMPACT_ATOMS: atom_id res chain seq x y z
N MET A 1 8.86 -1.27 -3.23
CA MET A 1 8.58 -0.23 -4.24
C MET A 1 9.19 -0.53 -5.60
N GLU A 2 10.39 -1.14 -5.64
CA GLU A 2 11.11 -1.53 -6.87
C GLU A 2 10.26 -2.30 -7.91
N ASN A 3 9.37 -3.21 -7.48
CA ASN A 3 8.47 -3.92 -8.41
C ASN A 3 7.47 -2.98 -9.12
N ILE A 4 7.01 -1.91 -8.46
CA ILE A 4 6.10 -0.91 -9.07
C ILE A 4 6.90 -0.05 -10.04
N GLU A 5 8.08 0.40 -9.62
CA GLU A 5 8.97 1.21 -10.45
C GLU A 5 9.40 0.46 -11.71
N SER A 6 9.88 -0.78 -11.58
CA SER A 6 10.31 -1.62 -12.70
C SER A 6 9.17 -1.93 -13.66
N TYR A 7 7.93 -2.06 -13.18
CA TYR A 7 6.78 -2.24 -14.06
C TYR A 7 6.45 -0.94 -14.81
N LYS A 8 6.40 0.19 -14.09
CA LYS A 8 6.10 1.50 -14.67
C LYS A 8 7.18 1.94 -15.65
N SER A 9 8.46 1.67 -15.37
CA SER A 9 9.58 2.09 -16.24
C SER A 9 9.49 1.50 -17.64
N GLY A 10 8.94 0.30 -17.79
CA GLY A 10 8.65 -0.32 -19.10
C GLY A 10 7.55 0.39 -19.90
N THR A 11 6.71 1.22 -19.25
CA THR A 11 5.59 1.94 -19.89
C THR A 11 5.80 3.44 -20.01
N ILE A 12 6.42 4.08 -19.02
CA ILE A 12 6.57 5.55 -18.92
C ILE A 12 8.02 5.99 -18.82
N GLY A 13 8.99 5.08 -18.88
CA GLY A 13 10.41 5.36 -18.71
C GLY A 13 10.83 5.45 -17.25
N ALA A 14 12.12 5.21 -17.00
CA ALA A 14 12.66 5.08 -15.64
C ALA A 14 12.49 6.33 -14.77
N GLN A 15 12.76 7.51 -15.32
CA GLN A 15 12.67 8.78 -14.56
C GLN A 15 11.24 9.04 -14.07
N LEU A 16 10.24 8.88 -14.94
CA LEU A 16 8.84 9.09 -14.58
C LEU A 16 8.34 7.99 -13.63
N ALA A 17 8.85 6.77 -13.77
CA ALA A 17 8.52 5.67 -12.85
C ALA A 17 9.05 5.94 -11.44
N ALA A 18 10.28 6.44 -11.29
CA ALA A 18 10.84 6.83 -10.01
C ALA A 18 10.02 7.96 -9.36
N SER A 19 9.76 9.05 -10.11
CA SER A 19 8.92 10.15 -9.60
C SER A 19 7.50 9.71 -9.23
N PHE A 20 6.92 8.77 -9.98
CA PHE A 20 5.62 8.20 -9.66
C PHE A 20 5.65 7.48 -8.30
N VAL A 21 6.66 6.66 -8.06
CA VAL A 21 6.83 5.90 -6.81
C VAL A 21 7.07 6.83 -5.63
N ASP A 22 7.89 7.87 -5.81
CA ASP A 22 8.16 8.88 -4.78
C ASP A 22 6.89 9.64 -4.39
N ASN A 23 6.09 10.04 -5.38
CA ASN A 23 4.82 10.73 -5.13
C ASN A 23 3.83 9.81 -4.41
N LEU A 24 3.68 8.57 -4.87
CA LEU A 24 2.79 7.58 -4.24
C LEU A 24 3.14 7.37 -2.76
N LEU A 25 4.44 7.26 -2.44
CA LEU A 25 4.92 7.11 -1.07
C LEU A 25 4.64 8.37 -0.25
N THR A 26 5.05 9.53 -0.76
CA THR A 26 4.94 10.82 -0.07
C THR A 26 3.49 11.17 0.25
N GLU A 27 2.59 11.04 -0.72
CA GLU A 27 1.17 11.32 -0.53
C GLU A 27 0.53 10.33 0.43
N SER A 28 0.88 9.04 0.34
CA SER A 28 0.34 8.03 1.24
C SER A 28 0.76 8.27 2.68
N VAL A 29 2.04 8.58 2.91
CA VAL A 29 2.55 8.93 4.24
C VAL A 29 1.83 10.17 4.77
N ALA A 30 1.76 11.25 3.99
CA ALA A 30 1.11 12.49 4.41
C ALA A 30 -0.35 12.27 4.83
N ASN A 31 -1.11 11.52 4.03
CA ASN A 31 -2.51 11.20 4.32
C ASN A 31 -2.68 10.31 5.57
N ILE A 32 -1.86 9.27 5.71
CA ILE A 32 -1.95 8.35 6.86
C ILE A 32 -1.52 9.05 8.14
N THR A 33 -0.45 9.85 8.11
CA THR A 33 0.04 10.58 9.29
C THR A 33 -0.95 11.62 9.79
N GLN A 34 -1.75 12.22 8.91
CA GLN A 34 -2.74 13.22 9.33
C GLN A 34 -3.81 12.62 10.25
N GLU A 35 -4.35 11.45 9.91
CA GLU A 35 -5.36 10.74 10.71
C GLU A 35 -5.21 9.22 10.57
N PRO A 36 -4.27 8.58 11.28
CA PRO A 36 -3.96 7.16 11.09
C PRO A 36 -5.10 6.22 11.51
N ASP A 37 -5.95 6.63 12.46
CA ASP A 37 -7.08 5.80 12.88
C ASP A 37 -8.30 5.90 11.95
N ARG A 38 -8.34 6.88 11.05
CA ARG A 38 -9.48 7.14 10.16
C ARG A 38 -9.77 5.99 9.21
N TYR A 39 -8.74 5.28 8.78
CA TYR A 39 -8.88 4.25 7.77
C TYR A 39 -9.27 2.91 8.39
N ARG A 40 -10.24 2.23 7.78
CA ARG A 40 -10.77 0.96 8.30
C ARG A 40 -9.71 -0.14 8.33
N PHE A 41 -9.92 -1.11 9.21
CA PHE A 41 -9.28 -2.41 9.08
C PHE A 41 -9.68 -3.08 7.77
N ASN A 42 -8.72 -3.74 7.14
CA ASN A 42 -8.97 -4.57 5.97
C ASN A 42 -9.77 -5.81 6.39
N ALA A 43 -11.00 -5.94 5.89
CA ALA A 43 -11.90 -7.02 6.31
C ALA A 43 -11.31 -8.42 6.08
N TYR A 44 -10.66 -8.64 4.94
CA TYR A 44 -10.08 -9.95 4.59
C TYR A 44 -8.94 -10.37 5.53
N LEU A 45 -8.15 -9.41 6.00
CA LEU A 45 -7.08 -9.62 6.97
C LEU A 45 -7.63 -9.72 8.39
N LEU A 46 -8.64 -8.93 8.73
CA LEU A 46 -9.32 -8.97 10.04
C LEU A 46 -9.98 -10.32 10.29
N ASP A 47 -10.64 -10.90 9.28
CA ASP A 47 -11.24 -12.24 9.33
C ASP A 47 -10.19 -13.35 9.60
N ARG A 48 -8.90 -13.04 9.42
CA ARG A 48 -7.75 -13.92 9.68
C ARG A 48 -6.97 -13.54 10.93
N GLY A 49 -7.49 -12.61 11.73
CA GLY A 49 -6.88 -12.15 12.99
C GLY A 49 -5.76 -11.11 12.82
N LEU A 50 -5.59 -10.54 11.62
CA LEU A 50 -4.59 -9.49 11.36
C LEU A 50 -5.26 -8.12 11.37
N MET A 51 -4.92 -7.29 12.36
CA MET A 51 -5.47 -5.94 12.54
C MET A 51 -4.74 -4.90 11.69
N LEU A 52 -4.71 -5.10 10.36
CA LEU A 52 -4.06 -4.16 9.44
C LEU A 52 -5.08 -3.19 8.85
N ARG A 53 -4.75 -1.90 8.84
CA ARG A 53 -5.57 -0.84 8.22
C ARG A 53 -5.26 -0.73 6.73
N GLU A 54 -6.24 -0.22 5.97
CA GLU A 54 -6.08 0.04 4.55
C GLU A 54 -6.45 1.46 4.14
N ARG A 55 -5.53 2.14 3.45
CA ARG A 55 -5.83 3.35 2.69
C ARG A 55 -6.03 2.97 1.22
N LEU A 56 -7.10 3.48 0.62
CA LEU A 56 -7.37 3.36 -0.80
C LEU A 56 -7.10 4.70 -1.47
N ASP A 57 -6.08 4.75 -2.32
CA ASP A 57 -5.85 5.81 -3.28
C ASP A 57 -6.62 5.47 -4.56
N VAL A 58 -7.82 6.05 -4.70
CA VAL A 58 -8.73 5.76 -5.81
C VAL A 58 -8.20 6.33 -7.13
N ASP A 59 -7.57 7.51 -7.08
CA ASP A 59 -7.06 8.19 -8.27
C ASP A 59 -5.79 7.51 -8.79
N GLY A 60 -4.87 7.14 -7.90
CA GLY A 60 -3.68 6.37 -8.25
C GLY A 60 -3.96 4.88 -8.51
N GLU A 61 -5.12 4.37 -8.07
CA GLU A 61 -5.51 2.96 -8.05
C GLU A 61 -4.56 2.06 -7.21
N TYR A 62 -4.17 2.54 -6.03
CA TYR A 62 -3.33 1.80 -5.08
C TYR A 62 -3.98 1.61 -3.72
N ARG A 63 -3.74 0.43 -3.13
CA ARG A 63 -4.02 0.11 -1.73
C ARG A 63 -2.73 0.15 -0.94
N VAL A 64 -2.76 0.82 0.20
CA VAL A 64 -1.67 0.83 1.17
C VAL A 64 -2.13 0.11 2.43
N LEU A 65 -1.41 -0.95 2.80
CA LEU A 65 -1.58 -1.63 4.07
C LEU A 65 -0.59 -1.10 5.08
N TYR A 66 -1.07 -0.83 6.29
CA TYR A 66 -0.24 -0.35 7.38
C TYR A 66 -0.81 -0.79 8.73
N ASP A 67 0.05 -0.79 9.74
CA ASP A 67 -0.31 -0.95 11.15
C ASP A 67 -0.16 0.39 11.87
N PHE A 68 -0.96 0.58 12.92
CA PHE A 68 -0.86 1.75 13.79
C PHE A 68 -1.20 1.36 15.24
N ASP A 69 -0.21 1.48 16.12
CA ASP A 69 -0.32 1.11 17.54
C ASP A 69 -0.77 2.28 18.46
N GLY A 70 -1.14 3.42 17.88
CA GLY A 70 -1.42 4.66 18.60
C GLY A 70 -0.24 5.64 18.64
N THR A 71 0.97 5.19 18.30
CA THR A 71 2.20 5.99 18.30
C THR A 71 2.97 5.87 16.99
N THR A 72 3.13 4.65 16.48
CA THR A 72 3.97 4.31 15.34
C THR A 72 3.10 3.85 14.18
N ILE A 73 3.34 4.44 13.00
CA ILE A 73 2.75 3.98 11.74
C ILE A 73 3.79 3.11 11.04
N GLU A 74 3.47 1.83 10.84
CA GLU A 74 4.30 0.92 10.03
C GLU A 74 3.62 0.67 8.70
N ILE A 75 4.24 1.07 7.59
CA ILE A 75 3.70 0.80 6.24
C ILE A 75 4.23 -0.56 5.76
N LEU A 76 3.33 -1.51 5.53
CA LEU A 76 3.69 -2.89 5.16
C LEU A 76 3.76 -3.09 3.66
N LEU A 77 2.77 -2.58 2.91
CA LEU A 77 2.61 -2.95 1.51
C LEU A 77 1.87 -1.91 0.68
N PHE A 78 2.38 -1.67 -0.52
CA PHE A 78 1.67 -1.00 -1.61
C PHE A 78 1.26 -2.02 -2.67
N VAL A 79 -0.03 -2.06 -3.00
CA VAL A 79 -0.61 -2.98 -3.99
C VAL A 79 -1.43 -2.18 -4.99
N SER A 80 -1.21 -2.38 -6.29
CA SER A 80 -2.14 -1.83 -7.27
C SER A 80 -3.49 -2.55 -7.15
N MET A 81 -4.59 -1.81 -7.17
CA MET A 81 -5.94 -2.37 -7.14
C MET A 81 -6.28 -3.23 -8.38
N LYS A 82 -5.44 -3.17 -9.42
CA LYS A 82 -5.52 -4.04 -10.61
C LYS A 82 -4.89 -5.42 -10.40
N GLN A 83 -4.11 -5.60 -9.34
CA GLN A 83 -3.46 -6.86 -9.02
C GLN A 83 -4.35 -7.72 -8.11
N ASP A 84 -4.16 -9.04 -8.18
CA ASP A 84 -4.77 -9.98 -7.25
C ASP A 84 -4.20 -9.78 -5.84
N PHE A 85 -4.98 -9.11 -5.00
CA PHE A 85 -4.61 -8.77 -3.64
C PHE A 85 -4.29 -10.01 -2.81
N GLY A 86 -5.12 -11.05 -2.86
CA GLY A 86 -4.93 -12.27 -2.10
C GLY A 86 -3.62 -12.97 -2.47
N LYS A 87 -3.35 -13.13 -3.77
CA LYS A 87 -2.11 -13.73 -4.27
C LYS A 87 -0.86 -12.97 -3.81
N LEU A 88 -0.94 -11.63 -3.75
CA LEU A 88 0.18 -10.81 -3.28
C LEU A 88 0.41 -10.93 -1.77
N LEU A 89 -0.65 -11.06 -0.97
CA LEU A 89 -0.52 -11.29 0.47
C LEU A 89 0.26 -12.58 0.77
N TYR A 90 0.00 -13.66 0.02
CA TYR A 90 0.78 -14.90 0.12
C TYR A 90 2.21 -14.72 -0.40
N ARG A 91 2.40 -14.07 -1.54
CA ARG A 91 3.74 -13.84 -2.13
C ARG A 91 4.67 -13.09 -1.17
N TYR A 92 4.13 -12.11 -0.43
CA TYR A 92 4.88 -11.31 0.52
C TYR A 92 4.83 -11.85 1.96
N ASN A 93 4.35 -13.08 2.16
CA ASN A 93 4.27 -13.74 3.46
C ASN A 93 3.48 -12.97 4.54
N ILE A 94 2.57 -12.08 4.14
CA ILE A 94 1.61 -11.45 5.07
C ILE A 94 0.58 -12.49 5.52
N LEU A 95 0.19 -13.38 4.59
CA LEU A 95 -0.57 -14.58 4.90
C LEU A 95 0.28 -15.83 4.69
N LYS A 96 0.07 -16.83 5.55
CA LYS A 96 0.70 -18.16 5.48
C LYS A 96 -0.31 -19.20 5.00
#